data_AF-A0A7S1S560-F1
#
_entry.id   AF-A0A7S1S560-F1
#
_cell.length_a   1.000
_cell.length_b   1.000
_cell.length_c   1.000
_cell.angle_alpha   90.00
_cell.angle_beta   90.00
_cell.angle_gamma   90.00
#
_symmetry.space_group_name_H-M   'P 1'
#
loop_
_entity.id
_entity.type
_entity.pdbx_description
1 polymer ?
#
loop_
_entity_poly.entity_id
_entity_poly.type
_entity_poly.pdbx_seq_one_letter_code
_entity_poly.pdbx_strand_id
1 'polypeptide(L)'
;EVHVFTRQADGQPLHEDVLGVQYHRVHSLPSDDFVDSMEKMCNAMAWSFGETASLSGPFDVAHAHDWMATKAMVQCKNGHGVRCLFTFHSTEPGRSGGPNCGDSRVAAWEGEASFVADRVIAVSGRLADEVKGLHSLPDSKVWVVPNGVQCARFDGMLDDPGAIKGLYGIGPLDPIVLFVGRMVGGMKGGDLLIEAVPAIVARHSAAKVVFVGDGDSKMHCDFRAKELGIQGSCRFLGARDGG
;
A
#
# COMPACT_ATOMS: atom_id res chain seq x y z
N GLU A 1 1.57 8.99 24.39
CA GLU A 1 1.96 7.58 24.17
C GLU A 1 1.32 7.08 22.89
N VAL A 2 1.88 6.07 22.21
CA VAL A 2 1.33 5.53 20.97
C VAL A 2 1.14 4.02 21.13
N HIS A 3 -0.06 3.55 20.80
CA HIS A 3 -0.43 2.14 20.87
C HIS A 3 -0.87 1.66 19.49
N VAL A 4 -0.39 0.50 19.07
CA VAL A 4 -0.73 -0.12 17.79
C VAL A 4 -1.40 -1.45 18.06
N PHE A 5 -2.69 -1.55 17.70
CA PHE A 5 -3.45 -2.80 17.73
C PHE A 5 -3.36 -3.44 16.35
N THR A 6 -2.83 -4.65 16.27
CA THR A 6 -2.58 -5.30 14.97
C THR A 6 -2.67 -6.81 15.06
N ARG A 7 -2.82 -7.49 13.92
CA ARG A 7 -2.84 -8.95 13.86
C ARG A 7 -1.48 -9.52 14.27
N GLN A 8 -1.49 -10.57 15.08
CA GLN A 8 -0.30 -11.35 15.41
C GLN A 8 0.16 -12.20 14.21
N ALA A 9 1.44 -12.14 13.86
CA ALA A 9 2.08 -13.12 12.98
C ALA A 9 2.78 -14.23 13.80
N ASP A 10 3.08 -15.37 13.17
CA ASP A 10 3.69 -16.51 13.84
C ASP A 10 5.01 -16.13 14.54
N GLY A 11 5.14 -16.55 15.80
CA GLY A 11 6.32 -16.31 16.63
C GLY A 11 6.43 -14.89 17.22
N GLN A 12 5.50 -13.99 16.93
CA GLN A 12 5.51 -12.64 17.50
C GLN A 12 4.94 -12.61 18.93
N PRO A 13 5.53 -11.87 19.89
CA PRO A 13 4.95 -11.71 21.22
C PRO A 13 3.63 -10.93 21.16
N LEU A 14 2.71 -11.23 22.09
CA LEU A 14 1.40 -10.54 22.19
C LEU A 14 1.53 -9.05 22.51
N HIS A 15 2.59 -8.66 23.23
CA HIS A 15 2.90 -7.28 23.54
C HIS A 15 4.39 -7.00 23.31
N GLU A 16 4.72 -5.86 22.73
CA GLU A 16 6.09 -5.44 22.44
C GLU A 16 6.22 -3.92 22.42
N ASP A 17 7.25 -3.37 23.07
CA ASP A 17 7.65 -1.97 22.88
C ASP A 17 8.67 -1.90 21.75
N VAL A 18 8.31 -1.22 20.66
CA VAL A 18 9.21 -0.97 19.53
C VAL A 18 9.42 0.53 19.41
N LEU A 19 10.60 1.00 19.81
CA LEU A 19 11.01 2.41 19.72
C LEU A 19 10.03 3.38 20.43
N GLY A 20 9.45 2.97 21.56
CA GLY A 20 8.50 3.76 22.35
C GLY A 20 7.04 3.63 21.88
N VAL A 21 6.74 2.69 20.99
CA VAL A 21 5.38 2.36 20.53
C VAL A 21 4.95 1.02 21.13
N GLN A 22 3.83 1.02 21.84
CA GLN A 22 3.28 -0.19 22.45
C GLN A 22 2.48 -0.98 21.42
N TYR A 23 2.99 -2.12 20.97
CA TYR A 23 2.30 -3.03 20.06
C TYR A 23 1.46 -4.03 20.84
N HIS A 24 0.16 -4.07 20.54
CA HIS A 24 -0.84 -4.99 21.06
C HIS A 24 -1.24 -5.93 19.93
N ARG A 25 -0.72 -7.15 19.94
CA ARG A 25 -0.97 -8.14 18.88
C ARG A 25 -2.16 -9.00 19.23
N VAL A 26 -3.21 -8.93 18.42
CA VAL A 26 -4.44 -9.68 18.61
C VAL A 26 -4.43 -10.97 17.81
N HIS A 27 -4.97 -12.02 18.42
CA HIS A 27 -5.22 -13.29 17.77
C HIS A 27 -6.69 -13.37 17.35
N SER A 28 -6.94 -13.73 16.10
CA SER A 28 -8.27 -14.00 15.58
C SER A 28 -8.22 -15.25 14.70
N LEU A 29 -9.10 -16.21 14.97
CA LEU A 29 -9.19 -17.40 14.14
C LEU A 29 -9.65 -17.03 12.72
N PRO A 30 -8.96 -17.51 11.67
CA PRO A 30 -9.38 -17.26 10.30
C PRO A 30 -10.78 -17.85 10.05
N SER A 31 -11.54 -17.20 9.17
CA SER A 31 -12.77 -17.71 8.57
C SER A 31 -12.47 -18.21 7.16
N ASP A 32 -13.39 -18.99 6.59
CA ASP A 32 -13.32 -19.37 5.17
C ASP A 32 -13.45 -18.14 4.25
N ASP A 33 -14.16 -17.10 4.70
CA ASP A 33 -14.27 -15.82 4.02
C ASP A 33 -13.27 -14.78 4.59
N PHE A 34 -12.60 -14.06 3.69
CA PHE A 34 -11.56 -13.11 4.08
C PHE A 34 -12.13 -11.87 4.80
N VAL A 35 -13.27 -11.35 4.35
CA VAL A 35 -13.89 -10.18 4.97
C VAL A 35 -14.37 -10.53 6.38
N ASP A 36 -14.97 -11.71 6.56
CA ASP A 36 -15.37 -12.21 7.88
C ASP A 36 -14.15 -12.40 8.81
N SER A 37 -13.00 -12.79 8.26
CA SER A 37 -11.75 -12.85 9.01
C SER A 37 -11.31 -11.46 9.50
N MET A 38 -11.47 -10.42 8.66
CA MET A 38 -11.17 -9.04 9.04
C MET A 38 -12.15 -8.49 10.07
N GLU A 39 -13.43 -8.91 10.03
CA GLU A 39 -14.40 -8.56 11.07
C GLU A 39 -14.00 -9.13 12.44
N LYS A 40 -13.66 -10.42 12.51
CA LYS A 40 -13.18 -11.06 13.74
C LYS A 40 -11.92 -10.38 14.27
N MET A 41 -11.00 -10.03 13.38
CA MET A 41 -9.79 -9.29 13.73
C MET A 41 -10.13 -7.90 14.30
N CYS A 42 -11.06 -7.18 13.68
CA CYS A 42 -11.55 -5.89 14.18
C CYS A 42 -12.16 -5.99 15.57
N ASN A 43 -12.96 -7.02 15.84
CA ASN A 43 -13.57 -7.25 17.16
C ASN A 43 -12.48 -7.49 18.22
N ALA A 44 -11.45 -8.27 17.89
CA ALA A 44 -10.33 -8.51 18.79
C ALA A 44 -9.50 -7.23 19.05
N MET A 45 -9.28 -6.39 18.02
CA MET A 45 -8.63 -5.09 18.19
C MET A 45 -9.45 -4.15 19.06
N ALA A 46 -10.76 -4.04 18.85
CA ALA A 46 -11.63 -3.20 19.66
C ALA A 46 -11.68 -3.65 21.12
N TRP A 47 -11.71 -4.96 21.38
CA TRP A 47 -11.62 -5.50 22.73
C TRP A 47 -10.27 -5.15 23.39
N SER A 48 -9.15 -5.38 22.70
CA SER A 48 -7.81 -5.06 23.22
C SER A 48 -7.63 -3.55 23.46
N PHE A 49 -8.21 -2.70 22.60
CA PHE A 49 -8.27 -1.26 22.82
C PHE A 49 -9.02 -0.91 24.11
N GLY A 50 -10.20 -1.51 24.33
CA GLY A 50 -11.01 -1.27 25.51
C GLY A 50 -10.34 -1.72 26.81
N GLU A 51 -9.69 -2.89 26.81
CA GLU A 51 -8.91 -3.39 27.94
C GLU A 51 -7.74 -2.44 28.25
N THR A 52 -7.00 -2.03 27.23
CA THR A 52 -5.86 -1.12 27.38
C THR A 52 -6.32 0.22 27.93
N ALA A 53 -7.43 0.76 27.42
CA ALA A 53 -8.01 2.02 27.89
C ALA A 53 -8.49 1.93 29.35
N SER A 54 -9.00 0.77 29.77
CA SER A 54 -9.45 0.53 31.14
C SER A 54 -8.28 0.45 32.12
N LEU A 55 -7.13 -0.07 31.70
CA LEU A 55 -5.93 -0.21 32.53
C LEU A 55 -5.05 1.03 32.55
N SER A 56 -4.91 1.71 31.40
CA SER A 56 -3.92 2.77 31.17
C SER A 56 -4.53 4.16 31.06
N GLY A 57 -5.86 4.27 31.02
CA GLY A 57 -6.60 5.51 30.80
C GLY A 57 -7.08 5.65 29.35
N PRO A 58 -8.01 6.59 29.09
CA PRO A 58 -8.64 6.74 27.78
C PRO A 58 -7.64 7.26 26.73
N PHE A 59 -7.87 6.86 25.47
CA PHE A 59 -7.16 7.41 24.33
C PHE A 59 -7.77 8.73 23.87
N ASP A 60 -6.93 9.69 23.48
CA ASP A 60 -7.39 10.95 22.91
C ASP A 60 -7.86 10.79 21.45
N VAL A 61 -7.18 9.91 20.71
CA VAL A 61 -7.39 9.68 19.27
C VAL A 61 -7.23 8.19 18.95
N ALA A 62 -8.14 7.66 18.13
CA ALA A 62 -8.02 6.37 17.47
C ALA A 62 -7.84 6.58 15.96
N HIS A 63 -6.93 5.84 15.33
CA HIS A 63 -6.59 6.05 13.92
C HIS A 63 -6.58 4.70 13.19
N ALA A 64 -7.58 4.45 12.35
CA ALA A 64 -7.63 3.27 11.49
C ALA A 64 -6.86 3.48 10.18
N HIS A 65 -6.12 2.46 9.78
CA HIS A 65 -5.42 2.39 8.51
C HIS A 65 -6.05 1.32 7.64
N ASP A 66 -6.58 1.76 6.49
CA ASP A 66 -7.23 0.92 5.47
C ASP A 66 -8.48 0.18 5.97
N TRP A 67 -9.23 -0.44 5.05
CA TRP A 67 -10.57 -0.97 5.31
C TRP A 67 -10.60 -2.08 6.38
N MET A 68 -9.50 -2.81 6.55
CA MET A 68 -9.36 -3.95 7.45
C MET A 68 -9.42 -3.56 8.93
N ALA A 69 -9.24 -2.27 9.25
CA ALA A 69 -9.33 -1.74 10.62
C ALA A 69 -10.58 -0.88 10.85
N THR A 70 -11.44 -0.71 9.84
CA THR A 70 -12.57 0.23 9.88
C THR A 70 -13.59 -0.11 10.97
N LYS A 71 -14.00 -1.39 11.05
CA LYS A 71 -14.97 -1.84 12.05
C LYS A 71 -14.44 -1.68 13.48
N ALA A 72 -13.13 -1.90 13.70
CA ALA A 72 -12.52 -1.65 15.00
C ALA A 72 -12.65 -0.17 15.39
N MET A 73 -12.30 0.77 14.49
CA MET A 73 -12.44 2.20 14.75
C MET A 73 -13.89 2.62 15.01
N VAL A 74 -14.85 2.09 14.26
CA VAL A 74 -16.28 2.37 14.47
C VAL A 74 -16.72 1.88 15.86
N GLN A 75 -16.30 0.68 16.27
CA GLN A 75 -16.57 0.16 17.61
C GLN A 75 -15.92 1.00 18.70
N CYS A 76 -14.65 1.41 18.53
CA CYS A 76 -13.98 2.28 19.48
C CYS A 76 -14.67 3.65 19.60
N LYS A 77 -15.10 4.25 18.48
CA LYS A 77 -15.85 5.51 18.48
C LYS A 77 -17.14 5.39 19.27
N ASN A 78 -17.92 4.35 18.99
CA ASN A 78 -19.25 4.16 19.59
C ASN A 78 -19.17 3.72 21.06
N GLY A 79 -18.16 2.91 21.42
CA GLY A 79 -17.99 2.38 22.78
C GLY A 79 -17.28 3.34 23.74
N HIS A 80 -16.37 4.18 23.23
CA HIS A 80 -15.51 5.03 24.07
C HIS A 80 -15.62 6.53 23.78
N GLY A 81 -16.34 6.96 22.74
CA GLY A 81 -16.47 8.37 22.37
C GLY A 81 -15.17 9.04 21.89
N VAL A 82 -14.13 8.25 21.61
CA VAL A 82 -12.80 8.74 21.19
C VAL A 82 -12.87 9.49 19.85
N ARG A 83 -11.98 10.44 19.61
CA ARG A 83 -11.86 11.07 18.27
C ARG A 83 -11.22 10.09 17.30
N CYS A 84 -11.77 9.97 16.10
CA CYS A 84 -11.37 8.97 15.12
C CYS A 84 -10.83 9.60 13.83
N LEU A 85 -9.71 9.07 13.37
CA LEU A 85 -9.13 9.34 12.05
C LEU A 85 -9.17 8.07 11.21
N PHE A 86 -9.48 8.19 9.92
CA PHE A 86 -9.42 7.08 8.99
C PHE A 86 -8.51 7.41 7.80
N THR A 87 -7.48 6.60 7.56
CA THR A 87 -6.61 6.74 6.39
C THR A 87 -6.95 5.71 5.32
N PHE A 88 -7.31 6.22 4.13
CA PHE A 88 -7.36 5.43 2.92
C PHE A 88 -5.97 5.29 2.30
N HIS A 89 -5.56 4.04 2.06
CA HIS A 89 -4.41 3.73 1.20
C HIS A 89 -4.86 3.37 -0.23
N SER A 90 -6.09 2.87 -0.36
CA SER A 90 -6.80 2.59 -1.60
C SER A 90 -8.29 2.46 -1.28
N THR A 91 -9.15 2.40 -2.29
CA THR A 91 -10.59 2.15 -2.16
C THR A 91 -10.93 0.79 -2.77
N GLU A 92 -12.06 0.21 -2.40
CA GLU A 92 -12.51 -1.04 -3.01
C GLU A 92 -12.71 -0.94 -4.52
N PRO A 93 -13.42 0.09 -5.04
CA PRO A 93 -13.50 0.33 -6.48
C PRO A 93 -12.13 0.51 -7.14
N GLY A 94 -11.21 1.23 -6.49
CA GLY A 94 -9.87 1.50 -7.02
C GLY A 94 -8.98 0.25 -7.08
N ARG A 95 -9.14 -0.68 -6.14
CA ARG A 95 -8.47 -1.99 -6.15
C ARG A 95 -9.10 -2.95 -7.15
N SER A 96 -10.42 -2.93 -7.26
CA SER A 96 -11.18 -3.93 -8.00
C SER A 96 -11.49 -3.54 -9.45
N GLY A 97 -11.04 -2.36 -9.89
CA GLY A 97 -11.07 -1.97 -11.31
C GLY A 97 -12.27 -1.11 -11.71
N GLY A 98 -13.02 -0.57 -10.76
CA GLY A 98 -14.08 0.39 -11.04
C GLY A 98 -15.27 0.36 -10.07
N PRO A 99 -16.21 1.29 -10.24
CA PRO A 99 -17.45 1.32 -9.45
C PRO A 99 -18.27 0.04 -9.70
N ASN A 100 -18.75 -0.59 -8.63
CA ASN A 100 -19.46 -1.89 -8.60
C ASN A 100 -18.59 -3.13 -8.85
N CYS A 101 -17.27 -2.99 -8.92
CA CYS A 101 -16.35 -4.12 -8.87
C CYS A 101 -15.92 -4.39 -7.42
N GLY A 102 -15.58 -5.64 -7.12
CA GLY A 102 -15.07 -6.03 -5.81
C GLY A 102 -16.14 -6.46 -4.80
N ASP A 103 -15.77 -6.48 -3.53
CA ASP A 103 -16.66 -6.90 -2.44
C ASP A 103 -17.48 -5.72 -1.90
N SER A 104 -18.80 -5.77 -2.11
CA SER A 104 -19.72 -4.73 -1.65
C SER A 104 -19.69 -4.47 -0.13
N ARG A 105 -19.33 -5.48 0.68
CA ARG A 105 -19.17 -5.33 2.14
C ARG A 105 -18.02 -4.38 2.45
N VAL A 106 -16.90 -4.54 1.75
CA VAL A 106 -15.70 -3.71 1.91
C VAL A 106 -16.02 -2.25 1.56
N ALA A 107 -16.66 -2.01 0.42
CA ALA A 107 -17.09 -0.67 0.02
C ALA A 107 -18.05 -0.03 1.03
N ALA A 108 -18.97 -0.82 1.61
CA ALA A 108 -19.87 -0.35 2.66
C ALA A 108 -19.12 0.01 3.95
N TRP A 109 -18.11 -0.79 4.36
CA TRP A 109 -17.30 -0.52 5.55
C TRP A 109 -16.42 0.72 5.37
N GLU A 110 -15.83 0.90 4.19
CA GLU A 110 -15.09 2.11 3.82
C GLU A 110 -15.99 3.36 3.91
N GLY A 111 -17.23 3.26 3.41
CA GLY A 111 -18.21 4.34 3.49
C GLY A 111 -18.66 4.65 4.92
N GLU A 112 -18.95 3.62 5.73
CA GLU A 112 -19.32 3.78 7.13
C GLU A 112 -18.18 4.44 7.93
N ALA A 113 -16.96 3.93 7.81
CA ALA A 113 -15.81 4.51 8.49
C ALA A 113 -15.54 5.95 8.06
N SER A 114 -15.68 6.25 6.78
CA SER A 114 -15.59 7.63 6.27
C SER A 114 -16.64 8.54 6.90
N PHE A 115 -17.86 8.04 7.09
CA PHE A 115 -18.91 8.79 7.73
C PHE A 115 -18.64 8.99 9.23
N VAL A 116 -18.25 7.94 9.95
CA VAL A 116 -18.04 7.93 11.41
C VAL A 116 -16.77 8.68 11.82
N ALA A 117 -15.71 8.66 11.01
CA ALA A 117 -14.46 9.34 11.34
C ALA A 117 -14.65 10.86 11.44
N ASP A 118 -13.95 11.49 12.40
CA ASP A 118 -13.94 12.93 12.55
C ASP A 118 -13.17 13.59 11.40
N ARG A 119 -12.10 12.93 10.91
CA ARG A 119 -11.38 13.30 9.69
C ARG A 119 -10.97 12.06 8.91
N VAL A 120 -10.91 12.24 7.59
CA VAL A 120 -10.41 11.24 6.64
C VAL A 120 -9.08 11.74 6.09
N ILE A 121 -8.11 10.85 5.97
CA ILE A 121 -6.81 11.11 5.36
C ILE A 121 -6.72 10.29 4.07
N ALA A 122 -6.35 10.94 2.98
CA ALA A 122 -5.99 10.28 1.73
C ALA A 122 -4.49 10.48 1.46
N VAL A 123 -3.83 9.41 1.02
CA VAL A 123 -2.36 9.44 0.79
C VAL A 123 -1.92 10.14 -0.50
N SER A 124 -2.86 10.65 -1.29
CA SER A 124 -2.59 11.44 -2.49
C SER A 124 -3.78 12.32 -2.85
N GLY A 125 -3.55 13.38 -3.64
CA GLY A 125 -4.64 14.23 -4.14
C GLY A 125 -5.65 13.45 -4.99
N ARG A 126 -5.16 12.54 -5.85
CA ARG A 126 -6.03 11.65 -6.64
C ARG A 126 -6.94 10.80 -5.77
N LEU A 127 -6.38 10.16 -4.74
CA LEU A 127 -7.17 9.36 -3.82
C LEU A 127 -8.15 10.23 -3.02
N ALA A 128 -7.77 11.47 -2.68
CA ALA A 128 -8.67 12.40 -2.02
C ALA A 128 -9.89 12.74 -2.88
N ASP A 129 -9.68 13.02 -4.17
CA ASP A 129 -10.78 13.27 -5.09
C ASP A 129 -11.66 12.03 -5.29
N GLU A 130 -11.06 10.85 -5.34
CA GLU A 130 -11.77 9.58 -5.42
C GLU A 130 -12.65 9.33 -4.18
N VAL A 131 -12.11 9.40 -2.96
CA VAL A 131 -12.90 9.14 -1.73
C VAL A 131 -13.99 10.17 -1.51
N LYS A 132 -13.74 11.45 -1.87
CA LYS A 132 -14.77 12.50 -1.84
C LYS A 132 -15.91 12.18 -2.79
N GLY A 133 -15.59 11.75 -4.02
CA GLY A 133 -16.60 11.36 -5.01
C GLY A 133 -17.38 10.11 -4.59
N LEU A 134 -16.69 9.05 -4.17
CA LEU A 134 -17.30 7.77 -3.80
C LEU A 134 -18.22 7.87 -2.58
N HIS A 135 -17.83 8.65 -1.58
CA HIS A 135 -18.54 8.72 -0.29
C HIS A 135 -19.22 10.07 -0.04
N SER A 136 -19.29 10.95 -1.05
CA SER A 136 -19.91 12.28 -0.97
C SER A 136 -19.39 13.11 0.23
N LEU A 137 -18.10 13.04 0.50
CA LEU A 137 -17.48 13.72 1.64
C LEU A 137 -17.23 15.20 1.33
N PRO A 138 -17.47 16.12 2.28
CA PRO A 138 -17.10 17.52 2.10
C PRO A 138 -15.58 17.70 2.14
N ASP A 139 -15.06 18.68 1.41
CA ASP A 139 -13.62 18.98 1.36
C ASP A 139 -13.03 19.20 2.76
N SER A 140 -13.78 19.84 3.68
CA SER A 140 -13.33 20.10 5.05
C SER A 140 -13.08 18.84 5.90
N LYS A 141 -13.56 17.68 5.44
CA LYS A 141 -13.41 16.39 6.13
C LYS A 141 -12.17 15.61 5.68
N VAL A 142 -11.64 15.90 4.48
CA VAL A 142 -10.57 15.12 3.85
C VAL A 142 -9.25 15.90 3.87
N TRP A 143 -8.21 15.29 4.43
CA TRP A 143 -6.84 15.80 4.41
C TRP A 143 -5.98 14.97 3.47
N VAL A 144 -5.08 15.62 2.74
CA VAL A 144 -4.08 14.93 1.91
C VAL A 144 -2.78 14.87 2.67
N VAL A 145 -2.35 13.67 3.04
CA VAL A 145 -1.07 13.44 3.73
C VAL A 145 -0.32 12.35 2.98
N PRO A 146 0.66 12.71 2.12
CA PRO A 146 1.46 11.72 1.39
C PRO A 146 2.21 10.78 2.34
N ASN A 147 2.37 9.52 1.94
CA ASN A 147 3.19 8.57 2.69
C ASN A 147 4.64 9.08 2.79
N GLY A 148 5.23 8.94 3.97
CA GLY A 148 6.65 9.22 4.18
C GLY A 148 7.55 8.20 3.48
N VAL A 149 8.71 8.66 3.03
CA VAL A 149 9.79 7.82 2.52
C VAL A 149 11.04 8.10 3.35
N GLN A 150 11.79 7.06 3.71
CA GLN A 150 13.09 7.24 4.36
C GLN A 150 14.12 7.71 3.32
N CYS A 151 14.17 9.02 3.08
CA CYS A 151 14.99 9.61 2.03
C CYS A 151 16.47 9.23 2.13
N ALA A 152 17.00 9.08 3.35
CA ALA A 152 18.39 8.68 3.59
C ALA A 152 18.78 7.33 2.95
N ARG A 153 17.82 6.44 2.66
CA ARG A 153 18.08 5.18 1.93
C ARG A 153 18.32 5.39 0.43
N PHE A 154 17.94 6.54 -0.10
CA PHE A 154 18.01 6.89 -1.52
C PHE A 154 18.88 8.12 -1.77
N ASP A 155 19.45 8.68 -0.72
CA ASP A 155 20.33 9.85 -0.78
C ASP A 155 21.79 9.39 -0.84
N GLY A 156 22.56 9.99 -1.73
CA GLY A 156 23.96 9.65 -1.92
C GLY A 156 24.39 9.54 -3.39
N MET A 157 25.68 9.75 -3.61
CA MET A 157 26.33 9.49 -4.89
C MET A 157 26.92 8.09 -4.86
N LEU A 158 26.74 7.33 -5.93
CA LEU A 158 27.45 6.07 -6.10
C LEU A 158 28.91 6.36 -6.47
N ASP A 159 29.85 5.69 -5.81
CA ASP A 159 31.29 5.82 -6.11
C ASP A 159 31.61 5.39 -7.55
N ASP A 160 30.97 4.30 -8.01
CA ASP A 160 31.08 3.83 -9.39
C ASP A 160 29.70 3.36 -9.93
N PRO A 161 28.92 4.28 -10.53
CA PRO A 161 27.65 3.92 -11.17
C PRO A 161 27.83 2.91 -12.32
N GLY A 162 28.99 2.91 -12.99
CA GLY A 162 29.28 2.03 -14.12
C GLY A 162 29.42 0.58 -13.69
N ALA A 163 30.12 0.32 -12.58
CA ALA A 163 30.21 -1.01 -11.98
C ALA A 163 28.84 -1.57 -11.59
N ILE A 164 27.98 -0.73 -10.98
CA ILE A 164 26.60 -1.14 -10.61
C ILE A 164 25.78 -1.49 -11.86
N LYS A 165 25.86 -0.69 -12.93
CA LYS A 165 25.22 -1.03 -14.22
C LYS A 165 25.75 -2.35 -14.79
N GLY A 166 27.06 -2.59 -14.67
CA GLY A 166 27.72 -3.81 -15.10
C GLY A 166 27.14 -5.08 -14.48
N LEU A 167 26.72 -5.03 -13.21
CA LEU A 167 26.05 -6.15 -12.52
C LEU A 167 24.77 -6.63 -13.23
N TYR A 168 24.15 -5.76 -14.03
CA TYR A 168 22.92 -6.05 -14.77
C TYR A 168 23.15 -6.18 -16.29
N GLY A 169 24.41 -6.25 -16.72
CA GLY A 169 24.78 -6.31 -18.14
C GLY A 169 24.35 -5.05 -18.90
N ILE A 170 24.52 -3.89 -18.27
CA ILE A 170 24.22 -2.57 -18.85
C ILE A 170 25.54 -1.80 -18.96
N GLY A 171 25.77 -1.16 -20.11
CA GLY A 171 26.97 -0.36 -20.33
C GLY A 171 27.05 0.84 -19.37
N PRO A 172 28.27 1.28 -18.99
CA PRO A 172 28.43 2.39 -18.04
C PRO A 172 27.76 3.69 -18.54
N LEU A 173 27.78 3.92 -19.85
CA LEU A 173 27.17 5.09 -20.51
C LEU A 173 25.75 4.84 -21.03
N ASP A 174 25.25 3.60 -20.97
CA ASP A 174 23.91 3.28 -21.46
C ASP A 174 22.85 4.01 -20.59
N PRO A 175 21.91 4.74 -21.20
CA PRO A 175 20.79 5.33 -20.46
C PRO A 175 19.90 4.25 -19.84
N ILE A 176 19.38 4.51 -18.65
CA ILE A 176 18.48 3.59 -17.95
C ILE A 176 17.13 4.25 -17.71
N VAL A 177 16.07 3.53 -18.06
CA VAL A 177 14.71 3.78 -17.58
C VAL A 177 14.39 2.70 -16.56
N LEU A 178 14.02 3.10 -15.34
CA LEU A 178 13.76 2.18 -14.24
C LEU A 178 12.27 2.16 -13.90
N PHE A 179 11.70 0.96 -13.88
CA PHE A 179 10.39 0.66 -13.31
C PHE A 179 10.59 -0.14 -12.02
N VAL A 180 10.01 0.36 -10.92
CA VAL A 180 9.97 -0.36 -9.64
C VAL A 180 8.52 -0.49 -9.20
N GLY A 181 8.02 -1.71 -9.16
CA GLY A 181 6.64 -1.97 -8.74
C GLY A 181 6.20 -3.40 -9.00
N ARG A 182 5.12 -3.80 -8.33
CA ARG A 182 4.48 -5.09 -8.58
C ARG A 182 4.02 -5.18 -10.03
N MET A 183 4.39 -6.24 -10.73
CA MET A 183 4.11 -6.48 -12.15
C MET A 183 2.81 -7.27 -12.32
N VAL A 184 1.67 -6.60 -12.10
CA VAL A 184 0.34 -7.16 -12.34
C VAL A 184 -0.34 -6.32 -13.42
N GLY A 185 -1.08 -6.96 -14.32
CA GLY A 185 -1.67 -6.35 -15.49
C GLY A 185 -2.60 -5.19 -15.11
N GLY A 186 -2.52 -4.09 -15.88
CA GLY A 186 -3.29 -2.87 -15.59
C GLY A 186 -2.88 -2.11 -14.33
N MET A 187 -1.93 -2.61 -13.53
CA MET A 187 -1.42 -1.91 -12.35
C MET A 187 -0.07 -1.25 -12.63
N LYS A 188 0.07 -0.01 -12.16
CA LYS A 188 1.32 0.78 -12.17
C LYS A 188 1.95 1.02 -13.55
N GLY A 189 1.34 0.54 -14.65
CA GLY A 189 1.72 0.84 -16.02
C GLY A 189 2.98 0.13 -16.52
N GLY A 190 3.34 -1.02 -15.93
CA GLY A 190 4.49 -1.80 -16.40
C GLY A 190 4.29 -2.33 -17.82
N ASP A 191 3.08 -2.76 -18.13
CA ASP A 191 2.58 -3.13 -19.46
C ASP A 191 2.65 -1.95 -20.45
N LEU A 192 2.20 -0.77 -20.03
CA LEU A 192 2.29 0.45 -20.85
C LEU A 192 3.75 0.83 -21.15
N LEU A 193 4.64 0.67 -20.18
CA LEU A 193 6.07 0.94 -20.38
C LEU A 193 6.68 -0.02 -21.40
N ILE A 194 6.28 -1.29 -21.41
CA ILE A 194 6.73 -2.28 -22.41
C ILE A 194 6.37 -1.82 -23.83
N GLU A 195 5.13 -1.38 -24.06
CA GLU A 195 4.70 -0.87 -25.36
C GLU A 195 5.42 0.43 -25.77
N ALA A 196 5.93 1.20 -24.80
CA ALA A 196 6.67 2.43 -25.06
C ALA A 196 8.14 2.19 -25.43
N VAL A 197 8.74 1.05 -25.06
CA VAL A 197 10.17 0.78 -25.29
C VAL A 197 10.60 0.91 -26.75
N PRO A 198 9.87 0.42 -27.77
CA PRO A 198 10.26 0.59 -29.17
C PRO A 198 10.51 2.05 -29.56
N ALA A 199 9.69 2.98 -29.07
CA ALA A 199 9.86 4.41 -29.31
C ALA A 199 11.09 4.98 -28.58
N ILE A 200 11.40 4.47 -27.39
CA ILE A 200 12.60 4.83 -26.63
C ILE A 200 13.85 4.38 -27.37
N VAL A 201 13.94 3.11 -27.77
CA VAL A 201 15.13 2.56 -28.44
C VAL A 201 15.32 3.12 -29.85
N ALA A 202 14.26 3.53 -30.54
CA ALA A 202 14.35 4.22 -31.83
C ALA A 202 15.08 5.57 -31.73
N ARG A 203 14.96 6.26 -30.58
CA ARG A 203 15.62 7.55 -30.31
C ARG A 203 16.96 7.39 -29.58
N HIS A 204 17.06 6.36 -28.75
CA HIS A 204 18.22 6.06 -27.92
C HIS A 204 18.53 4.57 -27.99
N SER A 205 19.26 4.14 -29.03
CA SER A 205 19.53 2.73 -29.31
C SER A 205 20.27 1.99 -28.17
N ALA A 206 21.05 2.71 -27.37
CA ALA A 206 21.77 2.16 -26.21
C ALA A 206 20.90 2.07 -24.94
N ALA A 207 19.70 2.66 -24.92
CA ALA A 207 18.88 2.71 -23.71
C ALA A 207 18.45 1.30 -23.25
N LYS A 208 18.49 1.09 -21.93
CA LYS A 208 18.00 -0.12 -21.26
C LYS A 208 16.84 0.21 -20.35
N VAL A 209 15.81 -0.63 -20.38
CA VAL A 209 14.63 -0.52 -19.52
C VAL A 209 14.67 -1.65 -18.50
N VAL A 210 14.73 -1.29 -17.23
CA VAL A 210 14.89 -2.23 -16.12
C VAL A 210 13.59 -2.31 -15.34
N PHE A 211 13.04 -3.51 -15.21
CA PHE A 211 11.83 -3.82 -14.47
C PHE A 211 12.20 -4.56 -13.19
N VAL A 212 11.94 -3.92 -12.06
CA VAL A 212 12.13 -4.46 -10.70
C VAL A 212 10.77 -4.68 -10.06
N GLY A 213 10.51 -5.91 -9.67
CA GLY A 213 9.25 -6.37 -9.11
C GLY A 213 8.77 -7.68 -9.70
N ASP A 214 7.79 -8.27 -9.06
CA ASP A 214 7.20 -9.54 -9.48
C ASP A 214 5.67 -9.46 -9.57
N GLY A 215 5.07 -10.49 -10.16
CA GLY A 215 3.64 -10.62 -10.36
C GLY A 215 3.30 -11.36 -11.66
N ASP A 216 2.05 -11.77 -11.77
CA ASP A 216 1.59 -12.69 -12.82
C ASP A 216 1.81 -12.16 -14.25
N SER A 217 1.93 -10.84 -14.41
CA SER A 217 2.15 -10.21 -15.72
C SER A 217 3.62 -10.06 -16.09
N LYS A 218 4.58 -10.43 -15.23
CA LYS A 218 6.00 -10.42 -15.57
C LYS A 218 6.31 -11.29 -16.79
N MET A 219 5.81 -12.53 -16.80
CA MET A 219 5.99 -13.44 -17.94
C MET A 219 5.33 -12.91 -19.21
N HIS A 220 4.15 -12.30 -19.08
CA HIS A 220 3.47 -11.67 -20.21
C HIS A 220 4.29 -10.50 -20.78
N CYS A 221 4.83 -9.64 -19.93
CA CYS A 221 5.68 -8.51 -20.33
C CYS A 221 6.97 -8.98 -21.02
N ASP A 222 7.60 -10.05 -20.52
CA ASP A 222 8.81 -10.61 -21.12
C ASP A 222 8.52 -11.23 -22.51
N PHE A 223 7.43 -11.99 -22.62
CA PHE A 223 6.97 -12.50 -23.90
C PHE A 223 6.66 -11.37 -24.89
N ARG A 224 5.99 -10.32 -24.41
CA ARG A 224 5.65 -9.15 -25.22
C ARG A 224 6.90 -8.40 -25.69
N ALA A 225 7.93 -8.28 -24.85
CA ALA A 225 9.21 -7.70 -25.23
C ALA A 225 9.90 -8.51 -26.35
N LYS A 226 9.73 -9.84 -26.35
CA LYS A 226 10.21 -10.70 -27.44
C LYS A 226 9.43 -10.48 -28.73
N GLU A 227 8.10 -10.40 -28.68
CA GLU A 227 7.27 -10.11 -29.86
C GLU A 227 7.63 -8.77 -30.51
N LEU A 228 7.90 -7.76 -29.68
CA LEU A 228 8.28 -6.42 -30.12
C LEU A 228 9.75 -6.32 -30.57
N GLY A 229 10.55 -7.38 -30.44
CA GLY A 229 11.98 -7.39 -30.81
C GLY A 229 12.88 -6.54 -29.90
N ILE A 230 12.41 -6.17 -28.71
CA ILE A 230 13.10 -5.29 -27.76
C ILE A 230 13.72 -6.04 -26.57
N GLN A 231 13.72 -7.37 -26.59
CA GLN A 231 14.18 -8.19 -25.46
C GLN A 231 15.60 -7.81 -25.00
N GLY A 232 16.52 -7.52 -25.94
CA GLY A 232 17.90 -7.10 -25.63
C GLY A 232 18.01 -5.74 -24.92
N SER A 233 16.94 -4.94 -24.97
CA SER A 233 16.84 -3.63 -24.32
C SER A 233 16.07 -3.67 -23.01
N CYS A 234 15.47 -4.81 -22.65
CA CYS A 234 14.75 -4.99 -21.38
C CYS A 234 15.56 -5.82 -20.39
N ARG A 235 15.39 -5.58 -19.08
CA ARG A 235 15.92 -6.40 -17.98
C ARG A 235 14.80 -6.65 -16.97
N PHE A 236 14.36 -7.90 -16.81
CA PHE A 236 13.37 -8.28 -15.80
C PHE A 236 14.06 -8.90 -14.59
N LEU A 237 14.16 -8.17 -13.49
CA LEU A 237 14.99 -8.57 -12.35
C LEU A 237 14.22 -9.34 -11.27
N GLY A 238 12.88 -9.41 -11.37
CA GLY A 238 12.02 -9.96 -10.32
C GLY A 238 11.94 -9.06 -9.08
N ALA A 239 11.30 -9.56 -8.02
CA ALA A 239 11.34 -8.89 -6.72
C ALA A 239 12.79 -8.79 -6.21
N ARG A 240 13.13 -7.64 -5.65
CA ARG A 240 14.43 -7.37 -5.02
C ARG A 240 14.18 -6.69 -3.69
N ASP A 241 14.90 -7.14 -2.67
CA ASP A 241 14.92 -6.45 -1.40
C ASP A 241 15.73 -5.17 -1.57
N GLY A 242 15.16 -4.04 -1.11
CA GLY A 242 15.97 -2.86 -0.86
C GLY A 242 16.81 -3.19 0.35
N GLY A 243 18.12 -3.37 0.16
CA GLY A 243 19.08 -3.66 1.23
C GLY A 243 18.97 -2.74 2.44
#